data_AF-A0A7R9JKU1-F1
#
_entry.id   AF-A0A7R9JKU1-F1
#
_cell.length_a   1.000
_cell.length_b   1.000
_cell.length_c   1.000
_cell.angle_alpha   90.00
_cell.angle_beta   90.00
_cell.angle_gamma   90.00
#
_symmetry.space_group_name_H-M   'P 1'
#
loop_
_entity.id
_entity.type
_entity.pdbx_description
1 polymer ?
#
loop_
_entity_poly.entity_id
_entity_poly.type
_entity_poly.pdbx_seq_one_letter_code
_entity_poly.pdbx_strand_id
1 'polypeptide(L)'
;MTFPENPLSRIEGLPEISSLTTEKCVAAIGKHTLDYESGVRQIEKKLKDSGSPPRLFPDVLDPLEVLGAHLDTTWGLVKTLYLTNSKLMPTNCYMGIHDRARRARATKFNSLPIYTACK
;
A
#
# COMPACT_ATOMS: atom_id res chain seq x y z
N MET A 1 -15.45 2.14 21.40
CA MET A 1 -14.04 2.55 21.26
C MET A 1 -13.79 2.75 19.77
N THR A 2 -14.04 3.95 19.27
CA THR A 2 -14.02 4.26 17.83
C THR A 2 -12.72 4.98 17.50
N PHE A 3 -11.86 4.32 16.73
CA PHE A 3 -10.69 4.96 16.13
C PHE A 3 -11.16 6.03 15.14
N PRO A 4 -10.51 7.21 15.05
CA PRO A 4 -10.91 8.22 14.09
C PRO A 4 -10.73 7.67 12.67
N GLU A 5 -11.82 7.69 11.88
CA GLU A 5 -11.83 7.23 10.49
C GLU A 5 -10.76 7.97 9.69
N ASN A 6 -9.92 7.20 9.00
CA ASN A 6 -8.89 7.75 8.12
C ASN A 6 -9.57 8.16 6.80
N PRO A 7 -9.49 9.43 6.36
CA PRO A 7 -10.05 9.86 5.08
C PRO A 7 -9.56 9.05 3.88
N LEU A 8 -8.41 8.37 4.01
CA LEU A 8 -7.77 7.58 2.96
C LEU A 8 -8.29 6.14 2.86
N SER A 9 -9.20 5.72 3.75
CA SER A 9 -9.87 4.41 3.65
C SER A 9 -11.16 4.41 2.84
N ARG A 10 -11.65 5.57 2.35
CA ARG A 10 -12.82 5.62 1.46
C ARG A 10 -12.39 5.38 0.00
N ILE A 11 -12.96 4.33 -0.60
CA ILE A 11 -12.83 4.00 -2.04
C ILE A 11 -13.82 4.82 -2.89
N GLU A 12 -14.84 5.42 -2.27
CA GLU A 12 -15.83 6.27 -2.95
C GLU A 12 -15.56 7.76 -2.73
N GLY A 13 -15.13 8.44 -3.78
CA GLY A 13 -14.95 9.89 -3.83
C GLY A 13 -13.49 10.34 -3.72
N LEU A 14 -13.14 11.40 -4.46
CA LEU A 14 -11.84 12.06 -4.37
C LEU A 14 -11.54 12.41 -2.89
N PRO A 15 -10.31 12.20 -2.39
CA PRO A 15 -9.96 12.59 -1.03
C PRO A 15 -10.30 14.07 -0.82
N GLU A 16 -11.03 14.41 0.24
CA GLU A 16 -11.25 15.80 0.61
C GLU A 16 -9.91 16.44 1.00
N ILE A 17 -9.25 17.06 0.01
CA ILE A 17 -7.92 17.67 0.12
C ILE A 17 -7.89 18.73 1.25
N SER A 18 -9.01 19.39 1.51
CA SER A 18 -9.19 20.37 2.59
C SER A 18 -9.02 19.79 4.00
N SER A 19 -9.23 18.49 4.18
CA SER A 19 -9.15 17.81 5.49
C SER A 19 -7.80 17.13 5.76
N LEU A 20 -6.90 17.13 4.77
CA LEU A 20 -5.60 16.47 4.83
C LEU A 20 -4.59 17.30 5.62
N THR A 21 -3.80 16.61 6.43
CA THR A 21 -2.63 17.18 7.12
C THR A 21 -1.41 16.31 6.85
N THR A 22 -0.22 16.86 7.07
CA THR A 22 1.04 16.14 6.92
C THR A 22 1.05 14.85 7.76
N GLU A 23 0.57 14.93 9.00
CA GLU A 23 0.54 13.82 9.96
C GLU A 23 -0.40 12.71 9.47
N LYS A 24 -1.58 13.07 8.96
CA LYS A 24 -2.54 12.10 8.40
C LYS A 24 -1.94 11.38 7.19
N CYS A 25 -1.25 12.10 6.31
CA CYS A 25 -0.57 11.50 5.16
C CYS A 25 0.52 10.51 5.59
N VAL A 26 1.37 10.92 6.53
CA VAL A 26 2.46 10.07 7.05
C VAL A 26 1.90 8.83 7.74
N ALA A 27 0.89 8.99 8.59
CA ALA A 27 0.24 7.88 9.29
C ALA A 27 -0.40 6.90 8.32
N ALA A 28 -1.09 7.40 7.29
CA ALA A 28 -1.77 6.55 6.31
C ALA A 28 -0.79 5.76 5.43
N ILE A 29 0.27 6.38 4.91
CA ILE A 29 1.32 5.65 4.19
C ILE A 29 1.95 4.60 5.10
N GLY A 30 2.23 4.94 6.35
CA GLY A 30 2.76 4.01 7.35
C GLY A 30 1.86 2.78 7.51
N LYS A 31 0.56 3.00 7.72
CA LYS A 31 -0.45 1.94 7.85
C LYS A 31 -0.56 1.09 6.58
N HIS A 32 -0.79 1.71 5.42
CA HIS A 32 -0.98 0.98 4.16
C HIS A 32 0.27 0.21 3.72
N THR A 33 1.46 0.71 4.06
CA THR A 33 2.71 -0.06 3.89
C THR A 33 2.70 -1.33 4.73
N LEU A 34 2.37 -1.23 6.02
CA LEU A 34 2.32 -2.40 6.92
C LEU A 34 1.26 -3.40 6.49
N ASP A 35 0.07 -2.91 6.13
CA ASP A 35 -1.04 -3.74 5.66
C ASP A 35 -0.63 -4.50 4.38
N TYR A 36 0.02 -3.81 3.43
CA TYR A 36 0.53 -4.41 2.20
C TYR A 36 1.59 -5.48 2.47
N GLU A 37 2.62 -5.16 3.26
CA GLU A 37 3.70 -6.11 3.59
C GLU A 37 3.17 -7.35 4.32
N SER A 38 2.23 -7.16 5.25
CA SER A 38 1.54 -8.25 5.93
C SER A 38 0.74 -9.10 4.95
N GLY A 39 -0.02 -8.46 4.05
CA GLY A 39 -0.81 -9.15 3.04
C GLY A 39 0.04 -9.99 2.07
N VAL A 40 1.16 -9.45 1.60
CA VAL A 40 2.12 -10.20 0.76
C VAL A 40 2.62 -11.44 1.51
N ARG A 41 3.03 -11.30 2.78
CA ARG A 41 3.48 -12.45 3.60
C ARG A 41 2.38 -13.49 3.81
N GLN A 42 1.13 -13.07 3.91
CA GLN A 42 -0.01 -14.00 4.02
C GLN A 42 -0.22 -14.78 2.73
N ILE A 43 -0.10 -14.14 1.56
CA ILE A 43 -0.15 -14.81 0.26
C ILE A 43 1.00 -15.81 0.15
N GLU A 44 2.23 -15.41 0.49
CA GLU A 44 3.39 -16.30 0.50
C GLU A 44 3.17 -17.54 1.36
N LYS A 45 2.62 -17.36 2.56
CA LYS A 45 2.32 -18.47 3.46
C LYS A 45 1.28 -19.42 2.85
N LYS A 46 0.20 -18.88 2.29
CA LYS A 46 -0.84 -19.69 1.62
C LYS A 46 -0.26 -20.51 0.46
N LEU A 47 0.64 -19.93 -0.32
CA LEU A 47 1.28 -20.63 -1.45
C LEU A 47 2.25 -21.73 -1.01
N LYS A 48 2.90 -21.58 0.15
CA LYS A 48 3.77 -22.63 0.71
C LYS A 48 2.96 -23.75 1.36
N ASP A 49 1.85 -23.39 2.01
CA ASP A 49 1.00 -24.34 2.73
C ASP A 49 0.06 -25.11 1.78
N SER A 50 -0.19 -24.60 0.57
CA SER A 50 -0.99 -25.29 -0.44
C SER A 50 -0.22 -26.47 -1.04
N GLY A 51 -0.72 -27.69 -0.83
CA GLY A 51 -0.19 -28.91 -1.46
C GLY A 51 -0.56 -29.07 -2.94
N SER A 52 -1.21 -28.08 -3.54
CA SER A 52 -1.66 -28.07 -4.94
C SER A 52 -1.18 -26.80 -5.63
N PRO A 53 -0.97 -26.81 -6.96
CA PRO A 53 -0.62 -25.61 -7.71
C PRO A 53 -1.71 -24.52 -7.53
N PRO A 54 -1.31 -23.26 -7.29
CA PRO A 54 -2.26 -22.16 -7.10
C PRO A 54 -2.92 -21.77 -8.43
N ARG A 55 -4.15 -21.29 -8.38
CA ARG A 55 -4.77 -20.63 -9.52
C ARG A 55 -4.25 -19.19 -9.54
N LEU A 56 -3.46 -18.89 -10.56
CA LEU A 56 -2.69 -17.64 -10.65
C LEU A 56 -3.49 -16.37 -10.34
N PHE A 57 -4.66 -16.18 -10.95
CA PHE A 57 -5.45 -14.97 -10.74
C PHE A 57 -6.09 -14.90 -9.33
N PRO A 58 -7.02 -15.79 -8.97
CA PRO A 58 -7.77 -15.64 -7.72
C PRO A 58 -6.92 -15.89 -6.47
N ASP A 59 -5.84 -16.66 -6.57
CA ASP A 59 -5.03 -17.04 -5.41
C ASP A 59 -3.76 -16.17 -5.27
N VAL A 60 -3.34 -15.45 -6.33
CA VAL A 60 -2.10 -14.65 -6.34
C VAL A 60 -2.31 -13.23 -6.86
N LEU A 61 -2.70 -13.04 -8.11
CA LEU A 61 -2.70 -11.72 -8.75
C LEU A 61 -3.81 -10.80 -8.24
N ASP A 62 -5.05 -11.27 -8.17
CA ASP A 62 -6.17 -10.45 -7.71
C ASP A 62 -5.96 -10.00 -6.25
N PRO A 63 -5.56 -10.89 -5.31
CA PRO A 63 -5.23 -10.47 -3.95
C PRO A 63 -4.07 -9.46 -3.89
N LEU A 64 -3.02 -9.62 -4.70
CA LEU A 64 -1.90 -8.67 -4.76
C LEU A 64 -2.34 -7.29 -5.29
N GLU A 65 -3.23 -7.27 -6.28
CA GLU A 65 -3.76 -6.04 -6.86
C GLU A 65 -4.64 -5.29 -5.85
N VAL A 66 -5.56 -6.00 -5.20
CA VAL A 66 -6.42 -5.43 -4.15
C VAL A 66 -5.59 -4.88 -2.99
N LEU A 67 -4.57 -5.60 -2.53
CA LEU A 67 -3.66 -5.12 -1.47
C LEU A 67 -2.90 -3.85 -1.91
N GLY A 68 -2.44 -3.81 -3.17
CA GLY A 68 -1.65 -2.71 -3.71
C GLY A 68 -2.45 -1.42 -3.90
N ALA A 69 -3.73 -1.52 -4.23
CA ALA A 69 -4.57 -0.38 -4.61
C ALA A 69 -4.57 0.77 -3.58
N HIS A 70 -4.68 0.46 -2.29
CA HIS A 70 -4.70 1.48 -1.22
C HIS A 70 -3.35 2.19 -1.07
N LEU A 71 -2.26 1.43 -1.10
CA LEU A 71 -0.91 1.99 -1.02
C LEU A 71 -0.59 2.84 -2.25
N ASP A 72 -0.93 2.36 -3.44
CA ASP A 72 -0.70 3.06 -4.70
C ASP A 72 -1.49 4.38 -4.78
N THR A 73 -2.77 4.36 -4.40
CA THR A 73 -3.62 5.56 -4.38
C THR A 73 -3.08 6.60 -3.40
N THR A 74 -2.75 6.17 -2.17
CA THR A 74 -2.27 7.08 -1.13
C THR A 74 -0.89 7.64 -1.47
N TRP A 75 0.01 6.80 -2.00
CA TRP A 75 1.34 7.24 -2.44
C TRP A 75 1.26 8.20 -3.63
N GLY A 76 0.33 7.96 -4.57
CA GLY A 76 0.01 8.88 -5.66
C GLY A 76 -0.43 10.25 -5.15
N LEU A 77 -1.38 10.28 -4.21
CA LEU A 77 -1.84 11.52 -3.59
C LEU A 77 -0.70 12.28 -2.90
N VAL A 78 0.09 11.60 -2.06
CA VAL A 78 1.21 12.20 -1.33
C VAL A 78 2.26 12.77 -2.29
N LYS A 79 2.55 12.07 -3.40
CA LYS A 79 3.46 12.54 -4.45
C LYS A 79 2.90 13.80 -5.13
N THR A 80 1.61 13.84 -5.42
CA THR A 80 0.96 15.04 -5.95
C THR A 80 1.04 16.19 -4.96
N LEU A 81 0.77 15.97 -3.67
CA LEU A 81 0.90 17.00 -2.64
C LEU A 81 2.33 17.52 -2.51
N TYR A 82 3.34 16.66 -2.61
CA TYR A 82 4.75 17.08 -2.61
C TYR A 82 5.07 18.05 -3.75
N LEU A 83 4.52 17.80 -4.95
CA LEU A 83 4.75 18.63 -6.13
C LEU A 83 3.90 19.91 -6.15
N THR A 84 2.71 19.89 -5.55
CA THR A 84 1.71 20.96 -5.70
C THR A 84 1.49 21.78 -4.43
N ASN A 85 1.83 21.24 -3.25
CA ASN A 85 1.60 21.87 -1.96
C ASN A 85 2.65 21.44 -0.92
N SER A 86 3.82 22.07 -0.98
CA SER A 86 4.95 21.80 -0.09
C SER A 86 4.67 22.11 1.39
N LYS A 87 3.60 22.85 1.72
CA LYS A 87 3.15 23.05 3.11
C LYS A 87 2.50 21.79 3.68
N LEU A 88 1.66 21.11 2.89
CA LEU A 88 1.02 19.86 3.27
C LEU A 88 1.95 18.64 3.13
N MET A 89 2.98 18.75 2.30
CA MET A 89 3.95 17.68 2.13
C MET A 89 5.39 18.22 2.01
N PRO A 90 6.01 18.61 3.13
CA PRO A 90 7.39 19.06 3.17
C PRO A 90 8.38 17.96 2.77
N THR A 91 9.50 18.34 2.15
CA THR A 91 10.51 17.39 1.63
C THR A 91 11.02 16.39 2.68
N ASN A 92 11.30 16.85 3.90
CA ASN A 92 11.79 16.00 4.98
C ASN A 92 10.77 14.92 5.38
N CYS A 93 9.47 15.23 5.35
CA CYS A 93 8.40 14.27 5.59
C CYS A 93 8.23 13.33 4.38
N TYR A 94 8.19 13.89 3.18
CA TYR A 94 7.97 13.15 1.93
C TYR A 94 9.02 12.07 1.70
N MET A 95 10.30 12.39 1.83
CA MET A 95 11.38 11.44 1.49
C MET A 95 11.31 10.16 2.32
N GLY A 96 11.00 10.27 3.61
CA GLY A 96 10.86 9.11 4.50
C GLY A 96 9.70 8.19 4.09
N ILE A 97 8.52 8.76 3.82
CA ILE A 97 7.35 7.97 3.42
C ILE A 97 7.42 7.47 1.98
N HIS A 98 8.10 8.22 1.10
CA HIS A 98 8.37 7.82 -0.28
C HIS A 98 9.22 6.55 -0.32
N ASP A 99 10.34 6.53 0.40
CA ASP A 99 11.22 5.36 0.43
C ASP A 99 10.55 4.15 1.06
N ARG A 100 9.76 4.36 2.12
CA ARG A 100 8.98 3.30 2.77
C ARG A 100 7.98 2.68 1.80
N ALA A 101 7.16 3.49 1.14
CA ALA A 101 6.19 3.01 0.15
C ALA A 101 6.88 2.28 -1.02
N ARG A 102 7.99 2.82 -1.53
CA ARG A 102 8.76 2.21 -2.62
C ARG A 102 9.28 0.82 -2.25
N ARG A 103 9.86 0.66 -1.06
CA ARG A 103 10.37 -0.63 -0.58
C ARG A 103 9.26 -1.64 -0.37
N ALA A 104 8.16 -1.22 0.24
CA ALA A 104 7.00 -2.08 0.46
C ALA A 104 6.45 -2.63 -0.85
N ARG A 105 6.20 -1.77 -1.84
CA ARG A 105 5.71 -2.20 -3.17
C ARG A 105 6.63 -3.22 -3.85
N ALA A 106 7.94 -3.12 -3.64
CA ALA A 106 8.92 -4.04 -4.21
C ALA A 106 8.87 -5.45 -3.58
N THR A 107 8.27 -5.62 -2.39
CA THR A 107 8.30 -6.91 -1.67
C THR A 107 7.71 -8.07 -2.48
N LYS A 108 6.63 -7.86 -3.24
CA LYS A 108 6.02 -8.91 -4.07
C LYS A 108 6.97 -9.46 -5.15
N PHE A 109 7.88 -8.63 -5.66
CA PHE A 109 8.85 -9.04 -6.69
C PHE A 109 10.04 -9.80 -6.12
N ASN A 110 10.29 -9.67 -4.82
CA ASN A 110 11.36 -10.39 -4.11
C ASN A 110 10.88 -11.73 -3.54
N SER A 111 9.63 -12.09 -3.81
CA SER A 111 9.00 -13.28 -3.26
C SER A 111 9.16 -14.48 -4.19
N LEU A 112 9.99 -15.45 -3.79
CA LEU A 112 10.20 -16.69 -4.54
C LEU A 112 8.92 -17.52 -4.74
N PRO A 113 8.04 -17.69 -3.73
CA PRO A 113 6.77 -18.42 -3.92
C PRO A 113 5.87 -17.75 -4.95
N ILE A 114 5.73 -16.42 -4.88
CA ILE A 114 4.91 -15.65 -5.83
C ILE A 114 5.50 -15.74 -7.24
N TYR A 115 6.83 -15.58 -7.37
CA TYR A 115 7.52 -15.74 -8.65
C TYR A 115 7.27 -17.13 -9.26
N THR A 116 7.40 -18.18 -8.46
CA THR A 116 7.19 -19.56 -8.90
C THR A 116 5.74 -19.78 -9.36
N ALA A 117 4.77 -19.17 -8.69
CA ALA A 117 3.36 -19.25 -9.09
C ALA A 117 3.07 -18.55 -10.43
N CYS A 118 3.88 -17.56 -10.82
CA CYS A 118 3.73 -16.80 -12.07
C CYS A 118 4.51 -17.36 -13.27
N LYS A 119 5.32 -18.41 -13.07
CA LYS A 119 6.19 -19.01 -14.09
C LYS A 119 5.46 -20.10 -14.88
#